data_AF-A0A7W1JYW6-F1
#
_entry.id   AF-A0A7W1JYW6-F1
#
_cell.length_a   1.000
_cell.length_b   1.000
_cell.length_c   1.000
_cell.angle_alpha   90.00
_cell.angle_beta   90.00
_cell.angle_gamma   90.00
#
_symmetry.space_group_name_H-M   'P 1'
#
loop_
_entity.id
_entity.type
_entity.pdbx_description
1 polymer ?
#
loop_
_entity_poly.entity_id
_entity_poly.type
_entity_poly.pdbx_seq_one_letter_code
_entity_poly.pdbx_strand_id
1 'polypeptide(L)'
;MRKGILAAVLSALVIPALAVAASSSMSPVVSAKLAGKAEAPIKGDPNGKGIVVLHLDAKKGTVRWDFKGVSGIDRTTAAHIHKGAQGKAGPVFVPLGAAYKASGTVKASKKAIAAIEEHPNRYYVNIHTKKYPNGAIRGQLVAGMIGG
;
A
#
# COMPACT_ATOMS: atom_id res chain seq x y z
N MET A 1 -12.49 -34.12 -69.80
CA MET A 1 -12.36 -32.65 -69.91
C MET A 1 -13.50 -31.99 -69.14
N ARG A 2 -13.18 -30.88 -68.46
CA ARG A 2 -14.04 -29.84 -67.86
C ARG A 2 -14.50 -30.03 -66.40
N LYS A 3 -14.03 -29.06 -65.62
CA LYS A 3 -14.17 -28.78 -64.19
C LYS A 3 -15.54 -28.15 -63.90
N GLY A 4 -16.01 -28.28 -62.65
CA GLY A 4 -17.04 -27.42 -62.04
C GLY A 4 -16.96 -27.50 -60.51
N ILE A 5 -16.73 -26.37 -59.85
CA ILE A 5 -16.50 -26.18 -58.40
C ILE A 5 -17.77 -25.59 -57.76
N LEU A 6 -18.02 -25.87 -56.47
CA LEU A 6 -18.55 -25.01 -55.36
C LEU A 6 -19.48 -25.83 -54.43
N ALA A 7 -19.06 -26.14 -53.18
CA ALA A 7 -19.36 -25.46 -51.89
C ALA A 7 -20.84 -25.58 -51.46
N ALA A 8 -21.30 -25.85 -50.23
CA ALA A 8 -20.83 -25.71 -48.84
C ALA A 8 -21.53 -26.83 -47.97
N VAL A 9 -21.39 -27.04 -46.65
CA VAL A 9 -21.52 -26.18 -45.46
C VAL A 9 -20.98 -26.93 -44.21
N LEU A 10 -20.45 -26.15 -43.27
CA LEU A 10 -19.89 -26.48 -41.94
C LEU A 10 -20.80 -27.32 -41.01
N SER A 11 -20.16 -28.01 -40.05
CA SER A 11 -20.48 -27.87 -38.62
C SER A 11 -19.35 -28.44 -37.75
N ALA A 12 -18.51 -27.55 -37.20
CA ALA A 12 -17.54 -27.89 -36.16
C ALA A 12 -18.20 -27.69 -34.79
N LEU A 13 -18.31 -28.77 -34.02
CA LEU A 13 -18.80 -28.74 -32.64
C LEU A 13 -17.68 -28.23 -31.73
N VAL A 14 -17.77 -26.97 -31.33
CA VAL A 14 -16.82 -26.34 -30.39
C VAL A 14 -17.40 -26.48 -28.99
N ILE A 15 -16.73 -27.25 -28.11
CA ILE A 15 -17.05 -27.34 -26.69
C ILE A 15 -16.47 -26.09 -26.01
N PRO A 16 -17.27 -25.25 -25.32
CA PRO A 16 -16.71 -24.15 -24.54
C PRO A 16 -16.11 -24.71 -23.25
N ALA A 17 -14.78 -24.83 -23.20
CA ALA A 17 -14.06 -25.02 -21.95
C ALA A 17 -14.15 -23.72 -21.13
N LEU A 18 -14.90 -23.75 -20.04
CA LEU A 18 -15.04 -22.68 -19.08
C LEU A 18 -13.68 -22.49 -18.37
N ALA A 19 -12.86 -21.55 -18.84
CA ALA A 19 -11.63 -21.19 -18.17
C ALA A 19 -11.97 -20.47 -16.85
N VAL A 20 -11.84 -21.18 -15.73
CA VAL A 20 -11.81 -20.56 -14.39
C VAL A 20 -10.52 -19.76 -14.32
N ALA A 21 -10.60 -18.46 -14.62
CA ALA A 21 -9.50 -17.55 -14.37
C ALA A 21 -9.27 -17.50 -12.85
N ALA A 22 -8.20 -18.15 -12.39
CA ALA A 22 -7.70 -17.97 -11.04
C ALA A 22 -7.37 -16.48 -10.88
N SER A 23 -8.23 -15.73 -10.19
CA SER A 23 -7.89 -14.38 -9.77
C SER A 23 -6.70 -14.47 -8.85
N SER A 24 -5.51 -14.19 -9.38
CA SER A 24 -4.31 -13.91 -8.60
C SER A 24 -4.72 -12.92 -7.53
N SER A 25 -4.75 -13.34 -6.27
CA SER A 25 -5.06 -12.44 -5.16
C SER A 25 -3.89 -11.49 -5.01
N MET A 26 -3.88 -10.43 -5.81
CA MET A 26 -2.94 -9.33 -5.66
C MET A 26 -3.19 -8.73 -4.29
N SER A 27 -2.22 -8.90 -3.40
CA SER A 27 -2.22 -8.23 -2.11
C SER A 27 -2.22 -6.73 -2.39
N PRO A 28 -3.24 -5.98 -1.94
CA PRO A 28 -3.32 -4.55 -2.20
C PRO A 28 -2.05 -3.87 -1.69
N VAL A 29 -1.37 -3.21 -2.62
CA VAL A 29 -0.24 -2.35 -2.30
C VAL A 29 -0.80 -0.96 -2.05
N VAL A 30 -0.36 -0.33 -0.96
CA VAL A 30 -0.65 1.08 -0.69
C VAL A 30 0.67 1.79 -0.46
N SER A 31 0.70 3.09 -0.72
CA SER A 31 1.93 3.86 -0.60
C SER A 31 1.65 5.25 -0.08
N ALA A 32 2.70 5.93 0.40
CA ALA A 32 2.63 7.34 0.73
C ALA A 32 3.96 8.04 0.42
N LYS A 33 3.87 9.25 -0.12
CA LYS A 33 4.98 10.19 -0.15
C LYS A 33 5.02 10.91 1.20
N LEU A 34 6.14 10.80 1.89
CA LEU A 34 6.36 11.39 3.20
C LEU A 34 7.05 12.74 3.04
N ALA A 35 6.55 13.74 3.76
CA ALA A 35 7.18 15.05 3.86
C ALA A 35 6.90 15.65 5.24
N GLY A 36 7.85 16.38 5.82
CA GLY A 36 7.59 17.01 7.12
C GLY A 36 6.66 18.22 7.04
N LYS A 37 6.56 18.85 5.85
CA LYS A 37 5.52 19.84 5.56
C LYS A 37 4.10 19.25 5.52
N ALA A 38 3.98 17.93 5.35
CA ALA A 38 2.70 17.22 5.38
C ALA A 38 2.34 16.72 6.78
N GLU A 39 3.23 16.90 7.77
CA GLU A 39 2.88 16.68 9.17
C GLU A 39 1.90 17.75 9.63
N ALA A 40 0.87 17.32 10.35
CA ALA A 40 -0.23 18.17 10.80
C ALA A 40 -0.96 17.50 11.98
N PRO A 41 -1.47 18.28 12.95
CA PRO A 41 -1.56 19.75 12.98
C PRO A 41 -0.27 20.45 13.44
N ILE A 42 0.72 19.69 13.90
CA ILE A 42 2.03 20.21 14.30
C ILE A 42 2.98 20.26 13.11
N LYS A 43 4.03 21.08 13.22
CA LYS A 43 5.10 21.12 12.21
C LYS A 43 6.05 19.93 12.40
N GLY A 44 6.25 19.16 11.33
CA GLY A 44 7.32 18.18 11.23
C GLY A 44 8.65 18.82 10.81
N ASP A 45 9.60 17.99 10.39
CA ASP A 45 10.90 18.45 9.90
C ASP A 45 10.77 19.11 8.52
N PRO A 46 11.05 20.42 8.36
CA PRO A 46 10.83 21.12 7.10
C PRO A 46 11.63 20.55 5.92
N ASN A 47 12.73 19.84 6.19
CA ASN A 47 13.62 19.26 5.18
C ASN A 47 13.35 17.76 4.93
N GLY A 48 12.53 17.16 5.79
CA GLY A 48 12.28 15.74 5.80
C GLY A 48 11.47 15.27 4.60
N LYS A 49 11.90 14.17 3.99
CA LYS A 49 11.22 13.52 2.87
C LYS A 49 11.45 12.01 2.86
N GLY A 50 10.57 11.29 2.16
CA GLY A 50 10.71 9.86 1.90
C GLY A 50 9.50 9.29 1.15
N ILE A 51 9.52 7.99 0.89
CA ILE A 51 8.39 7.24 0.35
C ILE A 51 8.26 5.96 1.18
N VAL A 52 7.04 5.50 1.40
CA VAL A 52 6.77 4.16 1.94
C VAL A 52 5.89 3.38 0.99
N VAL A 53 6.22 2.11 0.80
CA VAL A 53 5.38 1.12 0.13
C VAL A 53 4.97 0.08 1.16
N LEU A 54 3.68 -0.17 1.29
CA LEU A 54 3.10 -1.17 2.17
C LEU A 54 2.45 -2.27 1.34
N HIS A 55 2.80 -3.51 1.64
CA HIS A 55 2.12 -4.69 1.14
C HIS A 55 1.21 -5.21 2.25
N LEU A 56 -0.09 -5.12 2.02
CA LEU A 56 -1.12 -5.50 2.96
C LEU A 56 -1.66 -6.88 2.57
N ASP A 57 -1.67 -7.81 3.53
CA ASP A 57 -2.27 -9.14 3.34
C ASP A 57 -3.21 -9.41 4.51
N ALA A 58 -4.48 -8.98 4.35
CA ALA A 58 -5.52 -9.23 5.34
C ALA A 58 -5.77 -10.72 5.56
N LYS A 59 -5.54 -11.60 4.57
CA LYS A 59 -5.73 -13.05 4.71
C LYS A 59 -4.72 -13.65 5.69
N LYS A 60 -3.44 -13.25 5.58
CA LYS A 60 -2.32 -13.69 6.43
C LYS A 60 -2.14 -12.85 7.69
N GLY A 61 -2.82 -11.71 7.79
CA GLY A 61 -2.70 -10.79 8.92
C GLY A 61 -1.34 -10.09 8.96
N THR A 62 -0.75 -9.78 7.81
CA THR A 62 0.61 -9.22 7.72
C THR A 62 0.65 -7.87 7.02
N VAL A 63 1.45 -6.96 7.58
CA VAL A 63 1.82 -5.69 6.96
C VAL A 63 3.33 -5.71 6.73
N ARG A 64 3.75 -5.70 5.46
CA ARG A 64 5.16 -5.54 5.09
C ARG A 64 5.39 -4.13 4.58
N TRP A 65 6.49 -3.49 4.98
CA TRP A 65 6.82 -2.14 4.56
C TRP A 65 8.23 -2.04 3.96
N ASP A 66 8.39 -1.04 3.10
CA ASP A 66 9.67 -0.63 2.54
C ASP A 66 9.70 0.90 2.43
N PHE A 67 10.60 1.53 3.20
CA PHE A 67 10.86 2.96 3.18
C PHE A 67 12.02 3.26 2.22
N LYS A 68 11.79 4.20 1.30
CA LYS A 68 12.76 4.62 0.30
C LYS A 68 13.05 6.11 0.39
N GLY A 69 14.31 6.48 0.21
CA GLY A 69 14.73 7.89 0.13
C GLY A 69 14.47 8.71 1.38
N VAL A 70 14.34 8.07 2.56
CA VAL A 70 14.16 8.77 3.84
C VAL A 70 15.42 9.59 4.12
N SER A 71 15.28 10.91 4.15
CA SER A 71 16.39 11.85 4.28
C SER A 71 15.91 13.20 4.81
N GLY A 72 16.86 14.03 5.27
CA GLY A 72 16.55 15.37 5.78
C GLY A 72 15.85 15.37 7.14
N ILE A 73 16.01 14.30 7.91
CA ILE A 73 15.52 14.17 9.29
C ILE A 73 16.63 13.64 10.19
N ASP A 74 16.53 13.93 11.49
CA ASP A 74 17.39 13.36 12.52
C ASP A 74 17.24 11.83 12.65
N ARG A 75 18.02 11.23 13.56
CA ARG A 75 17.94 9.80 13.87
C ARG A 75 16.50 9.37 14.16
N THR A 76 16.02 8.43 13.35
CA THR A 76 14.68 7.86 13.44
C THR A 76 14.54 6.96 14.66
N THR A 77 13.33 6.93 15.21
CA THR A 77 13.00 6.22 16.46
C THR A 77 11.88 5.21 16.27
N ALA A 78 10.80 5.60 15.61
CA ALA A 78 9.65 4.74 15.34
C ALA A 78 8.97 5.12 14.01
N ALA A 79 8.12 4.22 13.50
CA ALA A 79 7.21 4.50 12.41
C ALA A 79 5.88 3.79 12.65
N HIS A 80 4.78 4.44 12.30
CA HIS A 80 3.45 3.94 12.56
C HIS A 80 2.50 4.22 11.39
N ILE A 81 1.51 3.35 11.22
CA ILE A 81 0.28 3.66 10.48
C ILE A 81 -0.71 4.22 11.50
N HIS A 82 -1.26 5.40 11.22
CA HIS A 82 -2.27 6.06 12.03
C HIS A 82 -3.61 6.10 11.28
N LYS A 83 -4.71 6.15 12.02
CA LYS A 83 -6.05 6.38 11.47
C LYS A 83 -6.40 7.85 11.57
N GLY A 84 -6.39 8.56 10.45
CA GLY A 84 -6.72 9.97 10.38
C GLY A 84 -6.73 10.48 8.95
N ALA A 85 -7.67 11.38 8.65
CA ALA A 85 -7.71 12.08 7.38
C ALA A 85 -6.54 13.07 7.25
N GLN A 86 -6.27 13.53 6.03
CA GLN A 86 -5.27 14.56 5.77
C GLN A 86 -5.50 15.80 6.66
N GLY A 87 -4.43 16.34 7.24
CA GLY A 87 -4.49 17.49 8.14
C GLY A 87 -4.94 17.20 9.57
N LYS A 88 -5.44 15.99 9.87
CA LYS A 88 -5.87 15.58 11.21
C LYS A 88 -4.93 14.54 11.79
N ALA A 89 -4.53 14.71 13.04
CA ALA A 89 -3.85 13.66 13.79
C ALA A 89 -4.87 12.61 14.25
N GLY A 90 -4.42 11.37 14.40
CA GLY A 90 -5.25 10.30 14.93
C GLY A 90 -4.44 9.24 15.67
N PRO A 91 -5.10 8.27 16.31
CA PRO A 91 -4.41 7.25 17.10
C PRO A 91 -3.55 6.35 16.21
N VAL A 92 -2.52 5.75 16.81
CA VAL A 92 -1.76 4.67 16.19
C VAL A 92 -2.73 3.54 15.88
N PHE A 93 -2.72 3.09 14.64
CA PHE A 93 -3.57 2.01 14.14
C PHE A 93 -2.78 0.72 13.96
N VAL A 94 -1.57 0.79 13.40
CA VAL A 94 -0.63 -0.33 13.30
C VAL A 94 0.80 0.16 13.55
N PRO A 95 1.50 -0.32 14.59
CA PRO A 95 2.92 -0.05 14.75
C PRO A 95 3.78 -0.80 13.72
N LEU A 96 4.76 -0.16 13.09
CA LEU A 96 5.66 -0.79 12.12
C LEU A 96 6.94 -1.31 12.81
N GLY A 97 6.73 -2.13 13.85
CA GLY A 97 7.79 -2.68 14.71
C GLY A 97 8.01 -1.90 16.02
N ALA A 98 8.89 -2.42 16.88
CA ALA A 98 9.22 -1.81 18.18
C ALA A 98 10.14 -0.58 18.06
N ALA A 99 10.89 -0.49 16.98
CA ALA A 99 11.75 0.64 16.62
C ALA A 99 11.72 0.82 15.10
N TYR A 100 12.15 1.99 14.63
CA TYR A 100 12.24 2.26 13.20
C TYR A 100 13.16 1.24 12.49
N LYS A 101 12.65 0.68 11.40
CA LYS A 101 13.43 -0.08 10.40
C LYS A 101 13.02 0.37 9.01
N ALA A 102 13.98 0.49 8.10
CA ALA A 102 13.73 0.87 6.72
C ALA A 102 12.81 -0.14 6.00
N SER A 103 12.89 -1.42 6.34
CA SER A 103 11.96 -2.43 5.86
C SER A 103 11.67 -3.46 6.94
N GLY A 104 10.56 -4.17 6.80
CA GLY A 104 10.17 -5.21 7.75
C GLY A 104 8.76 -5.72 7.52
N THR A 105 8.36 -6.65 8.38
CA THR A 105 7.02 -7.24 8.40
C THR A 105 6.55 -7.32 9.84
N VAL A 106 5.27 -6.99 10.06
CA VAL A 106 4.60 -7.11 11.35
C VAL A 106 3.26 -7.82 11.18
N LYS A 107 2.79 -8.48 12.24
CA LYS A 107 1.45 -9.02 12.32
C LYS A 107 0.47 -7.93 12.79
N ALA A 108 -0.68 -7.84 12.14
CA ALA A 108 -1.77 -6.98 12.54
C ALA A 108 -3.10 -7.74 12.39
N SER A 109 -4.16 -7.23 13.02
CA SER A 109 -5.47 -7.88 12.90
C SER A 109 -5.96 -7.82 11.44
N LYS A 110 -6.57 -8.92 10.98
CA LYS A 110 -7.09 -9.01 9.60
C LYS A 110 -8.08 -7.88 9.29
N LYS A 111 -8.91 -7.53 10.29
CA LYS A 111 -9.88 -6.42 10.21
C LYS A 111 -9.19 -5.06 10.06
N ALA A 112 -8.09 -4.82 10.78
CA ALA A 112 -7.35 -3.56 10.64
C ALA A 112 -6.75 -3.44 9.23
N ILE A 113 -6.12 -4.52 8.75
CA ILE A 113 -5.52 -4.53 7.42
C ILE A 113 -6.60 -4.29 6.36
N ALA A 114 -7.69 -5.07 6.36
CA ALA A 114 -8.80 -4.89 5.43
C ALA A 114 -9.36 -3.47 5.42
N ALA A 115 -9.46 -2.81 6.59
CA ALA A 115 -9.93 -1.43 6.67
C ALA A 115 -8.96 -0.42 6.00
N ILE A 116 -7.65 -0.68 6.00
CA ILE A 116 -6.67 0.13 5.26
C ILE A 116 -6.77 -0.17 3.76
N GLU A 117 -6.93 -1.43 3.38
CA GLU A 117 -7.08 -1.86 1.99
C GLU A 117 -8.31 -1.21 1.33
N GLU A 118 -9.43 -1.15 2.05
CA GLU A 118 -10.70 -0.59 1.56
C GLU A 118 -10.69 0.94 1.48
N HIS A 119 -10.04 1.61 2.44
CA HIS A 119 -10.05 3.07 2.54
C HIS A 119 -8.67 3.64 2.89
N PRO A 120 -7.65 3.48 2.01
CA PRO A 120 -6.28 3.87 2.32
C PRO A 120 -6.17 5.37 2.65
N ASN A 121 -6.95 6.21 2.00
CA ASN A 121 -6.97 7.66 2.24
C ASN A 121 -7.47 8.07 3.64
N ARG A 122 -7.97 7.15 4.47
CA ARG A 122 -8.30 7.40 5.89
C ARG A 122 -7.13 7.14 6.84
N TYR A 123 -5.97 6.76 6.30
CA TYR A 123 -4.79 6.41 7.07
C TYR A 123 -3.55 7.12 6.54
N TYR A 124 -2.58 7.33 7.42
CA TYR A 124 -1.30 7.91 7.07
C TYR A 124 -0.17 7.15 7.74
N VAL A 125 1.02 7.22 7.14
CA VAL A 125 2.25 6.75 7.77
C VAL A 125 3.02 7.97 8.25
N ASN A 126 3.61 7.86 9.43
CA ASN A 126 4.61 8.82 9.89
C ASN A 126 5.89 8.13 10.36
N ILE A 127 6.97 8.90 10.39
CA ILE A 127 8.25 8.51 11.00
C ILE A 127 8.56 9.53 12.09
N HIS A 128 9.00 9.04 13.24
CA HIS A 128 9.34 9.83 14.42
C HIS A 128 10.86 9.94 14.58
N THR A 129 11.34 11.05 15.11
CA THR A 129 12.73 11.24 15.55
C THR A 129 12.76 11.74 16.99
N LYS A 130 13.94 11.81 17.61
CA LYS A 130 14.07 12.42 18.95
C LYS A 130 13.60 13.88 18.99
N LYS A 131 13.91 14.64 17.94
CA LYS A 131 13.53 16.06 17.81
C LYS A 131 12.06 16.26 17.49
N TYR A 132 11.47 15.34 16.73
CA TYR A 132 10.06 15.36 16.37
C TYR A 132 9.36 14.08 16.86
N PRO A 133 9.14 13.94 18.18
CA PRO A 133 8.59 12.73 18.78
C PRO A 133 7.12 12.50 18.40
N ASN A 134 6.43 13.54 17.93
CA ASN A 134 5.03 13.46 17.48
C ASN A 134 4.89 13.30 15.95
N GLY A 135 6.01 13.23 15.21
CA GLY A 135 6.04 13.07 13.76
C GLY A 135 7.05 14.00 13.10
N ALA A 136 8.10 13.43 12.50
CA ALA A 136 9.08 14.17 11.72
C ALA A 136 8.63 14.33 10.27
N ILE A 137 8.11 13.24 9.68
CA ILE A 137 7.54 13.23 8.33
C ILE A 137 6.31 12.36 8.29
N ARG A 138 5.30 12.80 7.52
CA ARG A 138 4.02 12.12 7.34
C ARG A 138 3.64 12.06 5.87
N GLY A 139 2.87 11.04 5.49
CA GLY A 139 2.21 10.97 4.19
C GLY A 139 0.91 10.17 4.27
N GLN A 140 -0.14 10.68 3.61
CA GLN A 140 -1.42 10.00 3.50
C GLN A 140 -1.29 8.79 2.58
N LEU A 141 -1.88 7.66 2.98
CA LEU A 141 -1.86 6.44 2.16
C LEU A 141 -2.78 6.60 0.95
N VAL A 142 -2.30 6.12 -0.19
CA VAL A 142 -3.04 6.01 -1.44
C VAL A 142 -2.94 4.58 -1.96
N ALA A 143 -3.98 4.13 -2.67
CA ALA A 143 -3.95 2.83 -3.34
C ALA A 143 -2.83 2.84 -4.40
N GLY A 144 -1.90 1.90 -4.29
CA GLY A 144 -0.90 1.60 -5.30
C GLY A 144 -1.35 0.37 -6.06
N MET A 145 -2.05 0.55 -7.17
CA MET A 145 -2.34 -0.56 -8.06
C MET A 145 -1.03 -0.88 -8.80
N ILE A 146 -0.28 -1.89 -8.37
CA ILE A 146 0.60 -2.57 -9.33
C ILE A 146 -0.35 -3.30 -10.26
N GLY A 147 -0.69 -2.67 -11.38
CA GLY A 147 -1.35 -3.34 -12.50
C GLY A 147 -0.30 -4.07 -13.34
N GLY A 148 -0.65 -5.28 -13.78
CA GLY A 148 0.06 -6.03 -14.82
C GLY A 148 1.01 -7.08 -14.29
#